data_AF-A0A497KXC1-F1
#
_entry.id   AF-A0A497KXC1-F1
#
_cell.length_a   1.000
_cell.length_b   1.000
_cell.length_c   1.000
_cell.angle_alpha   90.00
_cell.angle_beta   90.00
_cell.angle_gamma   90.00
#
_symmetry.space_group_name_H-M   'P 1'
#
loop_
_entity.id
_entity.type
_entity.pdbx_description
1 polymer ?
#
loop_
_entity_poly.entity_id
_entity_poly.type
_entity_poly.pdbx_seq_one_letter_code
_entity_poly.pdbx_strand_id
1 'polypeptide(L)'
;MIFIISWYATPIGRKAPLYPMPHLIGLIIIIAWRDKIAGYIHSGDKTEMVMGVALCGFSSTMTGHMLGNLIFMALLSNIASPSFFMALLPLSVMERLMITLIGTVIGVPFILIVKRNFPNLIRNMGT
;
A
#
# COMPACT_ATOMS: atom_id res chain seq x y z
N MET A 1 -1.54 10.81 -3.55
CA MET A 1 -1.40 12.25 -3.21
C MET A 1 -2.70 12.87 -2.71
N ILE A 2 -3.82 12.73 -3.44
CA ILE A 2 -5.13 13.30 -3.07
C ILE A 2 -5.55 12.95 -1.63
N PHE A 3 -5.48 11.69 -1.22
CA PHE A 3 -5.91 11.28 0.13
C PHE A 3 -5.09 11.90 1.27
N ILE A 4 -3.80 12.14 1.05
CA ILE A 4 -2.94 12.80 2.06
C ILE A 4 -3.34 14.27 2.19
N ILE A 5 -3.59 14.94 1.07
CA ILE A 5 -4.08 16.32 1.07
C ILE A 5 -5.45 16.41 1.75
N SER A 6 -6.36 15.50 1.42
CA SER A 6 -7.69 15.43 2.03
C SER A 6 -7.63 15.26 3.56
N TRP A 7 -6.65 14.55 4.10
CA TRP A 7 -6.46 14.44 5.55
C TRP A 7 -6.15 15.78 6.20
N TYR A 8 -5.19 16.52 5.66
CA TYR A 8 -4.82 17.84 6.17
C TYR A 8 -5.92 18.90 5.95
N ALA A 9 -6.85 18.66 5.03
CA ALA A 9 -8.05 19.49 4.89
C ALA A 9 -9.04 19.31 6.05
N THR A 10 -8.99 18.18 6.78
CA THR A 10 -9.89 17.93 7.91
C THR A 10 -9.43 18.62 9.21
N PRO A 11 -10.35 18.98 10.12
CA PRO A 11 -9.99 19.51 11.45
C PRO A 11 -9.18 18.51 12.30
N ILE A 12 -9.47 17.21 12.17
CA ILE A 12 -8.80 16.14 12.89
C ILE A 12 -7.37 15.97 12.38
N GLY A 13 -7.20 15.91 11.06
CA GLY A 13 -5.90 15.68 10.44
C GLY A 13 -4.90 16.82 10.69
N ARG A 14 -5.37 18.06 10.82
CA ARG A 14 -4.52 19.19 11.26
C ARG A 14 -3.98 19.03 12.69
N LYS A 15 -4.72 18.35 13.57
CA LYS A 15 -4.32 18.07 14.95
C LYS A 15 -3.51 16.78 15.10
N ALA A 16 -3.51 15.91 14.09
CA ALA A 16 -2.71 14.68 14.03
C ALA A 16 -1.81 14.68 12.76
N PRO A 17 -0.83 15.60 12.67
CA PRO A 17 -0.09 15.83 11.44
C PRO A 17 0.90 14.72 11.07
N LEU A 18 1.33 13.92 12.06
CA LEU A 18 2.28 12.82 11.87
C LEU A 18 1.63 11.52 11.38
N TYR A 19 0.29 11.42 11.46
CA TYR A 19 -0.42 10.21 11.10
C TYR A 19 -0.23 9.78 9.62
N PRO A 20 -0.21 10.70 8.63
CA PRO A 20 0.03 10.35 7.23
C PRO A 20 1.49 10.02 6.88
N MET A 21 2.44 10.07 7.82
CA MET A 21 3.87 9.84 7.52
C MET A 21 4.15 8.46 6.88
N PRO A 22 3.59 7.34 7.37
CA PRO A 22 3.74 6.04 6.71
C PRO A 22 3.15 6.02 5.30
N HIS A 23 2.08 6.77 5.06
CA HIS A 23 1.45 6.90 3.74
C HIS A 23 2.30 7.69 2.76
N LEU A 24 3.02 8.71 3.23
CA LEU A 24 4.01 9.42 2.44
C LEU A 24 5.14 8.49 2.00
N ILE A 25 5.60 7.58 2.88
CA ILE A 25 6.61 6.57 2.52
C ILE A 25 6.08 5.67 1.41
N GLY A 26 4.86 5.12 1.54
CA GLY A 26 4.24 4.32 0.48
C GLY A 26 4.09 5.08 -0.83
N LEU A 27 3.76 6.38 -0.78
CA LEU A 27 3.66 7.23 -1.96
C LEU A 27 5.03 7.48 -2.61
N ILE A 28 6.07 7.73 -1.82
CA ILE A 28 7.44 7.93 -2.32
C ILE A 28 7.93 6.66 -3.01
N ILE A 29 7.67 5.49 -2.42
CA ILE A 29 8.04 4.19 -3.00
C ILE A 29 7.43 4.05 -4.40
N ILE A 30 6.12 4.26 -4.56
CA ILE A 30 5.49 4.07 -5.86
C ILE A 30 5.95 5.14 -6.87
N ILE A 31 6.13 6.39 -6.47
CA ILE A 31 6.58 7.44 -7.40
C ILE A 31 8.01 7.18 -7.88
N ALA A 32 8.93 6.84 -6.98
CA ALA A 32 10.33 6.67 -7.31
C ALA A 32 10.65 5.31 -7.97
N TRP A 33 9.86 4.26 -7.72
CA TRP A 33 10.10 2.91 -8.23
C TRP A 33 9.01 2.37 -9.18
N ARG A 34 7.99 3.13 -9.58
CA ARG A 34 6.88 2.62 -10.43
C ARG A 34 7.33 1.80 -11.64
N ASP A 35 8.30 2.32 -12.41
CA ASP A 35 8.72 1.71 -13.67
C ASP A 35 9.53 0.42 -13.39
N LYS A 36 10.26 0.40 -12.28
CA LYS A 36 11.04 -0.76 -11.81
C LYS A 36 10.16 -1.84 -11.18
N ILE A 37 9.12 -1.46 -10.44
CA ILE A 37 8.20 -2.41 -9.78
C ILE A 37 7.51 -3.30 -10.82
N ALA A 38 7.08 -2.72 -11.95
CA ALA A 38 6.53 -3.49 -13.05
C ALA A 38 7.56 -4.48 -13.61
N GLY A 39 8.78 -4.01 -13.89
CA GLY A 39 9.88 -4.87 -14.35
C GLY A 39 10.19 -6.02 -13.38
N TYR A 40 10.23 -5.73 -12.08
CA TYR A 40 10.51 -6.70 -11.02
C TYR A 40 9.43 -7.79 -10.94
N ILE A 41 8.15 -7.44 -10.99
CA ILE A 41 7.05 -8.43 -11.00
C ILE A 41 7.15 -9.37 -12.22
N HIS A 42 7.55 -8.83 -13.36
CA HIS A 42 7.69 -9.59 -14.60
C HIS A 42 9.01 -10.35 -14.74
N SER A 43 10.02 -10.04 -13.92
CA SER A 43 11.33 -10.65 -14.05
C SER A 43 11.32 -12.17 -13.77
N GLY A 44 12.35 -12.84 -14.30
CA GLY A 44 12.59 -14.26 -14.06
C GLY A 44 13.34 -14.53 -12.75
N ASP A 45 13.92 -13.50 -12.14
CA ASP A 45 14.59 -13.61 -10.85
C ASP A 45 13.56 -13.59 -9.71
N LYS A 46 13.66 -14.57 -8.80
CA LYS A 46 12.70 -14.70 -7.70
C LYS A 46 12.81 -13.56 -6.70
N THR A 47 14.01 -13.03 -6.46
CA THR A 47 14.26 -11.97 -5.49
C THR A 47 13.67 -10.65 -5.98
N GLU A 48 13.90 -10.33 -7.25
CA GLU A 48 13.27 -9.19 -7.91
C GLU A 48 11.75 -9.29 -7.86
N MET A 49 11.16 -10.44 -8.23
CA MET A 49 9.71 -10.64 -8.15
C MET A 49 9.16 -10.43 -6.74
N VAL A 50 9.81 -10.99 -5.72
CA VAL A 50 9.42 -10.80 -4.31
C VAL A 50 9.45 -9.31 -3.96
N MET A 51 10.51 -8.58 -4.32
CA MET A 51 10.61 -7.14 -4.07
C MET A 51 9.52 -6.35 -4.80
N GLY A 52 9.28 -6.67 -6.08
CA GLY A 52 8.23 -6.02 -6.88
C GLY A 52 6.84 -6.20 -6.25
N VAL A 53 6.51 -7.43 -5.84
CA VAL A 53 5.23 -7.75 -5.17
C VAL A 53 5.13 -7.04 -3.81
N ALA A 54 6.18 -7.07 -2.99
CA ALA A 54 6.19 -6.45 -1.67
C ALA A 54 6.04 -4.92 -1.74
N LEU A 55 6.80 -4.25 -2.62
CA LEU A 55 6.73 -2.78 -2.78
C LEU A 55 5.38 -2.33 -3.35
N CYS A 56 4.84 -3.08 -4.31
CA CYS A 56 3.50 -2.85 -4.85
C CYS A 56 2.43 -3.05 -3.77
N GLY A 57 2.48 -4.17 -3.05
CA GLY A 57 1.54 -4.52 -1.99
C GLY A 57 1.55 -3.52 -0.83
N PHE A 58 2.73 -3.08 -0.39
CA PHE A 58 2.86 -2.07 0.65
C PHE A 58 2.21 -0.74 0.23
N SER A 59 2.53 -0.26 -0.98
CA SER A 59 2.00 0.99 -1.52
C SER A 59 0.47 0.92 -1.70
N SER A 60 -0.04 -0.23 -2.12
CA SER A 60 -1.47 -0.51 -2.26
C SER A 60 -2.20 -0.50 -0.91
N THR A 61 -1.68 -1.22 0.08
CA THR A 61 -2.30 -1.29 1.42
C THR A 61 -2.29 0.05 2.13
N MET A 62 -1.21 0.84 2.01
CA MET A 62 -1.16 2.21 2.53
C MET A 62 -2.22 3.10 1.89
N THR A 63 -2.37 3.02 0.56
CA THR A 63 -3.39 3.81 -0.16
C THR A 63 -4.81 3.46 0.32
N GLY A 64 -5.14 2.17 0.40
CA GLY A 64 -6.44 1.70 0.89
C GLY A 64 -6.70 2.11 2.34
N HIS A 65 -5.68 2.01 3.19
CA HIS A 65 -5.77 2.44 4.58
C HIS A 65 -6.06 3.94 4.72
N MET A 66 -5.40 4.78 3.91
CA MET A 66 -5.64 6.23 3.94
C MET A 66 -7.09 6.57 3.56
N LEU A 67 -7.58 5.95 2.49
CA LEU A 67 -8.96 6.14 2.05
C LEU A 67 -9.95 5.70 3.13
N GLY A 68 -9.72 4.53 3.74
CA GLY A 68 -10.54 4.03 4.85
C GLY A 68 -10.60 5.01 6.02
N ASN A 69 -9.47 5.64 6.39
CA ASN A 69 -9.44 6.64 7.45
C ASN A 69 -10.24 7.90 7.12
N LEU A 70 -10.21 8.37 5.88
CA LEU A 70 -11.04 9.50 5.42
C LEU A 70 -12.53 9.16 5.49
N ILE A 71 -12.92 7.96 5.05
CA ILE A 71 -14.30 7.48 5.13
C ILE A 71 -14.73 7.35 6.60
N PHE A 72 -13.87 6.80 7.47
CA PHE A 72 -14.13 6.69 8.90
C PHE A 72 -14.38 8.06 9.54
N MET A 73 -13.55 9.06 9.23
CA MET A 73 -13.77 10.43 9.71
C MET A 73 -15.08 11.05 9.19
N ALA A 74 -15.44 10.76 7.94
CA ALA A 74 -16.66 11.29 7.34
C ALA A 74 -17.94 10.68 7.95
N LEU A 75 -17.92 9.38 8.23
CA LEU A 75 -19.12 8.65 8.70
C LEU A 75 -19.24 8.58 10.23
N LEU A 76 -18.11 8.56 10.95
CA LEU A 76 -18.04 8.35 12.40
C LEU A 76 -17.29 9.49 13.09
N SER A 77 -17.63 10.72 12.73
CA SER A 77 -17.00 11.95 13.25
C SER A 77 -17.12 12.12 14.77
N ASN A 78 -18.13 11.49 15.39
CA ASN A 78 -18.32 11.44 16.84
C ASN A 78 -17.29 10.56 17.56
N ILE A 79 -16.68 9.59 16.87
CA ILE A 79 -15.67 8.66 17.40
C ILE A 79 -14.27 9.09 16.96
N ALA A 80 -14.15 9.60 15.73
CA ALA A 80 -12.89 10.00 15.14
C ALA A 80 -12.26 11.17 15.91
N SER A 81 -11.19 10.89 16.65
CA SER A 81 -10.45 11.88 17.43
C SER A 81 -8.96 11.86 17.08
N PRO A 82 -8.23 12.99 17.20
CA PRO A 82 -6.79 13.02 16.94
C PRO A 82 -6.01 12.02 17.81
N SER A 83 -6.41 11.87 19.08
CA SER A 83 -5.79 10.92 20.02
C SER A 83 -5.98 9.46 19.58
N PHE A 84 -7.16 9.10 19.09
CA PHE A 84 -7.44 7.77 18.54
C PHE A 84 -6.47 7.41 17.41
N PHE A 85 -6.29 8.32 16.44
CA PHE A 85 -5.38 8.09 15.32
C PHE A 85 -3.92 7.99 15.76
N MET A 86 -3.48 8.88 16.65
CA MET A 86 -2.09 8.86 17.14
C MET A 86 -1.79 7.61 17.98
N ALA A 87 -2.74 7.14 18.79
CA ALA A 87 -2.58 5.93 19.60
C ALA A 87 -2.49 4.66 18.72
N LEU A 88 -3.27 4.61 17.64
CA LEU A 88 -3.26 3.47 16.72
C LEU A 88 -2.14 3.52 15.68
N LEU A 89 -1.36 4.61 15.61
CA LEU A 89 -0.32 4.76 14.60
C LEU A 89 0.68 3.60 14.61
N PRO A 90 1.31 3.20 15.75
CA PRO A 90 2.26 2.09 15.75
C PRO A 90 1.61 0.76 15.36
N LEU A 91 0.40 0.50 15.87
CA LEU A 91 -0.36 -0.70 15.54
C LEU A 91 -0.67 -0.76 14.04
N SER A 92 -1.12 0.36 13.47
CA SER A 92 -1.45 0.44 12.05
C SER A 92 -0.23 0.18 11.17
N VAL A 93 0.95 0.69 11.53
CA VAL A 93 2.18 0.39 10.79
C VAL A 93 2.48 -1.11 10.82
N MET A 94 2.39 -1.74 11.99
CA MET A 94 2.62 -3.18 12.13
C MET A 94 1.62 -4.01 11.34
N GLU A 95 0.32 -3.68 11.40
CA GLU A 95 -0.70 -4.37 10.62
C GLU A 95 -0.42 -4.29 9.11
N ARG A 96 -0.04 -3.13 8.58
CA ARG A 96 0.20 -2.97 7.14
C ARG A 96 1.45 -3.71 6.69
N LEU A 97 2.49 -3.75 7.52
CA LEU A 97 3.68 -4.58 7.25
C LEU A 97 3.33 -6.07 7.25
N MET A 98 2.50 -6.53 8.19
CA MET A 98 2.05 -7.94 8.23
C MET A 98 1.17 -8.30 7.05
N ILE A 99 0.22 -7.45 6.66
CA ILE A 99 -0.62 -7.68 5.47
C ILE A 99 0.24 -7.73 4.21
N THR A 100 1.24 -6.84 4.10
CA THR A 100 2.18 -6.85 2.97
C THR A 100 2.99 -8.14 2.94
N LEU A 101 3.49 -8.59 4.08
CA LEU A 101 4.27 -9.82 4.20
C LEU A 101 3.43 -11.03 3.78
N ILE A 102 2.24 -11.19 4.36
CA ILE A 102 1.31 -12.28 4.04
C ILE A 102 0.92 -12.22 2.55
N GLY A 103 0.57 -11.04 2.06
CA GLY A 103 0.23 -10.82 0.66
C GLY A 103 1.37 -11.17 -0.29
N THR A 104 2.63 -10.96 0.11
CA THR A 104 3.81 -11.33 -0.68
C THR A 104 4.02 -12.85 -0.67
N VAL A 105 3.92 -13.49 0.50
CA VAL A 105 4.04 -14.95 0.65
C VAL A 105 3.01 -15.69 -0.21
N ILE A 106 1.81 -15.15 -0.34
CA ILE A 106 0.74 -15.72 -1.18
C ILE A 106 0.87 -15.28 -2.65
N GLY A 107 1.16 -14.01 -2.90
CA GLY A 107 1.16 -13.41 -4.24
C GLY A 107 2.27 -13.92 -5.14
N VAL A 108 3.48 -14.13 -4.61
CA VAL A 108 4.62 -14.62 -5.39
C VAL A 108 4.38 -16.01 -5.98
N PRO A 109 4.01 -17.07 -5.21
CA PRO A 109 3.73 -18.38 -5.79
C PRO A 109 2.53 -18.32 -6.73
N PHE A 110 1.52 -17.49 -6.46
CA PHE A 110 0.40 -17.30 -7.37
C PHE A 110 0.87 -16.78 -8.74
N ILE A 111 1.70 -15.73 -8.77
CA ILE A 111 2.26 -15.19 -10.02
C ILE A 111 3.11 -16.24 -10.75
N LEU A 112 3.92 -17.02 -10.03
CA LEU A 112 4.74 -18.08 -10.63
C LEU A 112 3.88 -19.19 -11.26
N ILE A 113 2.81 -19.60 -10.58
CA ILE A 113 1.85 -20.59 -11.10
C ILE A 113 1.16 -20.05 -12.36
N VAL A 114 0.73 -18.79 -12.35
CA VAL A 114 0.10 -18.16 -13.52
C VAL A 114 1.09 -18.08 -14.68
N LYS A 115 2.33 -17.66 -14.44
CA LYS A 115 3.38 -17.62 -15.48
C LYS A 115 3.65 -18.99 -16.11
N ARG A 116 3.67 -20.04 -15.29
CA ARG A 116 3.92 -21.41 -15.74
C ARG A 116 2.77 -22.00 -16.55
N ASN A 117 1.52 -21.81 -16.11
CA ASN A 117 0.36 -22.46 -16.70
C ASN A 117 -0.29 -21.64 -17.82
N PHE A 118 -0.11 -20.32 -17.83
CA PHE A 118 -0.74 -19.40 -18.78
C PHE A 118 0.27 -18.46 -19.45
N PRO A 119 1.29 -18.97 -20.17
CA PRO A 119 2.34 -18.14 -20.75
C PRO A 119 1.82 -17.13 -21.78
N ASN A 120 0.76 -17.48 -22.52
CA ASN A 120 0.16 -16.60 -23.54
C ASN A 120 -0.53 -15.36 -22.93
N LEU A 121 -1.08 -15.49 -21.71
CA LEU A 121 -1.69 -14.37 -20.99
C LEU A 121 -0.64 -13.35 -20.56
N ILE A 122 0.49 -13.82 -20.02
CA ILE A 122 1.61 -12.95 -19.60
C ILE A 122 2.20 -12.21 -20.81
N ARG A 123 2.37 -12.89 -21.95
CA ARG A 123 2.95 -12.30 -23.16
C ARG A 123 2.13 -11.13 -23.70
N ASN A 124 0.80 -11.21 -23.60
CA ASN A 124 -0.12 -10.18 -24.09
C ASN A 124 -0.29 -8.99 -23.12
N MET A 125 0.18 -9.11 -21.87
CA MET A 125 0.16 -8.01 -20.88
C MET A 125 1.44 -7.15 -20.89
N GLY A 126 2.48 -7.59 -21.61
CA GLY A 126 3.76 -6.89 -21.74
C GLY A 126 3.90 -6.01 -22.98
N THR A 127 2.83 -5.86 -23.76
CA THR A 127 2.72 -5.00 -24.96
C THR A 127 1.67 -3.92 -24.73
#